data_AF-A0AB35YKL9-F1
#
_entry.id   AF-A0AB35YKL9-F1
#
_cell.length_a   1.000
_cell.length_b   1.000
_cell.length_c   1.000
_cell.angle_alpha   90.00
_cell.angle_beta   90.00
_cell.angle_gamma   90.00
#
_symmetry.space_group_name_H-M   'P 1'
#
loop_
_entity.id
_entity.type
_entity.pdbx_description
1 polymer ?
#
loop_
_entity_poly.entity_id
_entity_poly.type
_entity_poly.pdbx_seq_one_letter_code
_entity_poly.pdbx_strand_id
1 'polypeptide(L)'
;MKVCLIGDSLTEGRPGVSFYNLLKLQYPHISFDNLGNPGETIKSLFTRLEKAPLRSSYDLLILWIGVNDVYSKLLKVQAQPVAKDHIEFEEYCLKVLEKAHVASKNVVLVSPALVGEDLQNHSNKEIKELTSVMESIALKSGNIYFVNMQNLFKEHLEHLECSGFVNTNVMRVLLDVLFYKNPFRIDKLSQKRGLHVTLDGVHLNSKGAHIVAQQYSSIIELYGEEGDTIGRS
;
A
#
# COMPACT_ATOMS: atom_id res chain seq x y z
N MET A 1 4.34 19.63 9.21
CA MET A 1 4.39 18.67 8.10
C MET A 1 2.99 18.23 7.72
N LYS A 2 2.67 18.22 6.42
CA LYS A 2 1.43 17.67 5.86
C LYS A 2 1.74 16.47 4.98
N VAL A 3 1.22 15.29 5.34
CA VAL A 3 1.49 14.00 4.69
C VAL A 3 0.26 13.51 3.95
N CYS A 4 0.43 13.14 2.68
CA CYS A 4 -0.58 12.45 1.87
C CYS A 4 -0.25 10.95 1.82
N LEU A 5 -1.21 10.12 2.22
CA LEU A 5 -1.15 8.67 1.99
C LEU A 5 -2.14 8.35 0.88
N ILE A 6 -1.66 7.84 -0.26
CA ILE A 6 -2.51 7.56 -1.41
C ILE A 6 -2.31 6.14 -1.91
N GLY A 7 -3.43 5.46 -2.18
CA GLY A 7 -3.40 4.06 -2.55
C GLY A 7 -4.79 3.44 -2.55
N ASP A 8 -4.82 2.15 -2.26
CA ASP A 8 -6.02 1.31 -2.30
C ASP A 8 -6.64 1.04 -0.91
N SER A 9 -7.29 -0.12 -0.72
CA SER A 9 -7.90 -0.55 0.54
C SER A 9 -6.88 -0.70 1.68
N LEU A 10 -5.62 -1.02 1.37
CA LEU A 10 -4.56 -1.09 2.39
C LEU A 10 -4.34 0.29 2.99
N THR A 11 -4.30 1.33 2.15
CA THR A 11 -4.15 2.73 2.56
C THR A 11 -5.40 3.23 3.29
N GLU A 12 -6.61 2.91 2.82
CA GLU A 12 -7.85 3.20 3.54
C GLU A 12 -7.83 2.57 4.95
N GLY A 13 -7.25 1.38 5.05
CA GLY A 13 -7.09 0.62 6.28
C GLY A 13 -8.28 -0.26 6.60
N ARG A 14 -9.08 -0.63 5.59
CA ARG A 14 -10.20 -1.57 5.72
C ARG A 14 -10.34 -2.43 4.46
N PRO A 15 -10.65 -3.74 4.60
CA PRO A 15 -10.72 -4.51 5.85
C PRO A 15 -9.37 -4.63 6.57
N GLY A 16 -9.39 -5.18 7.78
CA GLY A 16 -8.18 -5.40 8.59
C GLY A 16 -7.86 -4.28 9.57
N VAL A 17 -6.61 -4.24 10.02
CA VAL A 17 -6.09 -3.24 10.95
C VAL A 17 -5.44 -2.09 10.17
N SER A 18 -5.88 -0.88 10.46
CA SER A 18 -5.40 0.33 9.78
C SER A 18 -4.06 0.80 10.34
N PHE A 19 -3.00 0.73 9.52
CA PHE A 19 -1.70 1.35 9.86
C PHE A 19 -1.82 2.88 9.99
N TYR A 20 -2.73 3.49 9.20
CA TYR A 20 -3.01 4.92 9.27
C TYR A 20 -3.47 5.36 10.67
N ASN A 21 -4.32 4.58 11.34
CA ASN A 21 -4.72 4.88 12.71
C ASN A 21 -3.54 4.82 13.71
N LEU A 22 -2.57 3.92 13.48
CA LEU A 22 -1.35 3.85 14.29
C LEU A 22 -0.50 5.11 14.08
N LEU A 23 -0.29 5.52 12.83
CA LEU A 23 0.45 6.74 12.50
C LEU A 23 -0.19 8.00 13.10
N LYS A 24 -1.52 8.14 13.02
CA LYS A 24 -2.22 9.28 13.63
C LYS A 24 -2.05 9.35 15.14
N LEU A 25 -2.03 8.20 15.80
CA LEU A 25 -1.83 8.13 17.24
C LEU A 25 -0.40 8.49 17.63
N GLN A 26 0.57 8.02 16.85
CA GLN A 26 2.00 8.26 17.07
C GLN A 26 2.41 9.70 16.77
N TYR A 27 1.83 10.32 15.73
CA TYR A 27 2.16 11.68 15.29
C TYR A 27 0.94 12.61 15.34
N PRO A 28 0.44 12.98 16.54
CA PRO A 28 -0.76 13.80 16.68
C PRO A 28 -0.60 15.25 16.15
N HIS A 29 0.65 15.68 15.95
CA HIS A 29 1.00 17.01 15.44
C HIS A 29 1.19 17.05 13.91
N ILE A 30 1.20 15.90 13.24
CA ILE A 30 1.29 15.82 11.78
C ILE A 30 -0.12 15.76 11.19
N SER A 31 -0.36 16.55 10.15
CA SER A 31 -1.60 16.48 9.39
C SER A 31 -1.51 15.38 8.35
N PHE A 32 -2.37 14.37 8.43
CA PHE A 32 -2.46 13.31 7.44
C PHE A 32 -3.76 13.41 6.63
N ASP A 33 -3.63 13.34 5.30
CA ASP A 33 -4.74 13.10 4.38
C ASP A 33 -4.66 11.64 3.90
N ASN A 34 -5.64 10.81 4.28
CA ASN A 34 -5.77 9.43 3.79
C ASN A 34 -6.66 9.40 2.55
N LEU A 35 -6.04 9.13 1.41
CA LEU A 35 -6.67 9.06 0.09
C LEU A 35 -6.71 7.62 -0.46
N GLY A 36 -6.78 6.63 0.44
CA GLY A 36 -7.01 5.24 0.09
C GLY A 36 -8.41 5.00 -0.47
N ASN A 37 -8.52 4.21 -1.54
CA ASN A 37 -9.79 3.88 -2.16
C ASN A 37 -9.87 2.36 -2.49
N PRO A 38 -10.81 1.60 -1.90
CA PRO A 38 -10.85 0.15 -2.04
C PRO A 38 -10.88 -0.38 -3.47
N GLY A 39 -10.06 -1.41 -3.71
CA GLY A 39 -9.98 -2.11 -4.99
C GLY A 39 -9.28 -1.34 -6.11
N GLU A 40 -8.74 -0.14 -5.85
CA GLU A 40 -8.05 0.63 -6.88
C GLU A 40 -6.81 -0.10 -7.42
N THR A 41 -6.75 -0.20 -8.74
CA THR A 41 -5.58 -0.50 -9.56
C THR A 41 -4.86 0.79 -9.96
N ILE A 42 -3.64 0.69 -10.51
CA ILE A 42 -2.91 1.87 -11.01
C ILE A 42 -3.70 2.68 -12.05
N LYS A 43 -4.47 1.99 -12.92
CA LYS A 43 -5.30 2.63 -13.97
C LYS A 43 -6.49 3.37 -13.39
N SER A 44 -7.18 2.76 -12.43
CA SER A 44 -8.32 3.39 -11.76
C SER A 44 -7.87 4.59 -10.92
N LEU A 45 -6.71 4.48 -10.24
CA LEU A 45 -6.10 5.59 -9.51
C LEU A 45 -5.78 6.76 -10.46
N PHE A 46 -5.11 6.50 -11.58
CA PHE A 46 -4.85 7.55 -12.57
C PHE A 46 -6.15 8.24 -13.02
N THR A 47 -7.19 7.45 -13.35
CA THR A 47 -8.49 7.99 -13.75
C THR A 47 -9.13 8.84 -12.65
N ARG A 48 -8.98 8.44 -11.38
CA ARG A 48 -9.42 9.24 -10.23
C ARG A 48 -8.68 10.56 -10.15
N LEU A 49 -7.35 10.55 -10.32
CA LEU A 49 -6.54 11.77 -10.26
C LEU A 49 -6.76 12.72 -11.44
N GLU A 50 -7.16 12.20 -12.61
CA GLU A 50 -7.60 13.02 -13.74
C GLU A 50 -8.92 13.76 -13.43
N LYS A 51 -9.87 13.07 -12.79
CA LYS A 51 -11.19 13.65 -12.45
C LYS A 51 -11.12 14.56 -11.23
N ALA A 52 -10.30 14.19 -10.26
CA ALA A 52 -10.13 14.89 -9.00
C ALA A 52 -8.63 15.00 -8.69
N PRO A 53 -7.97 16.03 -9.24
CA PRO A 53 -6.56 16.27 -8.99
C PRO A 53 -6.26 16.41 -7.50
N LEU A 54 -5.06 15.97 -7.10
CA LEU A 54 -4.58 16.14 -5.73
C LEU A 54 -4.50 17.62 -5.38
N ARG A 55 -4.84 17.94 -4.14
CA ARG A 55 -4.62 19.28 -3.60
C ARG A 55 -3.11 19.56 -3.60
N SER A 56 -2.70 20.69 -4.13
CA SER A 56 -1.30 21.15 -4.04
C SER A 56 -0.98 21.51 -2.59
N SER A 57 0.26 21.23 -2.12
CA SER A 57 0.90 21.62 -0.83
C SER A 57 1.25 20.49 0.16
N TYR A 58 1.41 19.24 -0.26
CA TYR A 58 1.95 18.22 0.65
C TYR A 58 3.47 18.37 0.81
N ASP A 59 3.96 18.14 2.03
CA ASP A 59 5.40 18.06 2.29
C ASP A 59 5.93 16.67 1.91
N LEU A 60 5.11 15.64 2.09
CA LEU A 60 5.40 14.25 1.77
C LEU A 60 4.15 13.57 1.21
N LEU A 61 4.31 12.83 0.12
CA LEU A 61 3.29 11.96 -0.44
C LEU A 61 3.85 10.55 -0.53
N ILE A 62 3.16 9.59 0.06
CA ILE A 62 3.49 8.17 0.00
C ILE A 62 2.47 7.47 -0.88
N LEU A 63 2.92 6.99 -2.04
CA LEU A 63 2.11 6.30 -3.04
C LEU A 63 2.29 4.79 -2.89
N TRP A 64 1.24 4.12 -2.43
CA TRP A 64 1.22 2.67 -2.26
C TRP A 64 0.07 2.04 -3.03
N ILE A 65 0.38 1.46 -4.19
CA ILE A 65 -0.61 0.99 -5.16
C ILE A 65 -0.05 -0.19 -5.95
N GLY A 66 -0.95 -1.00 -6.51
CA GLY A 66 -0.64 -2.05 -7.49
C GLY A 66 -0.97 -3.46 -7.02
N VAL A 67 -1.32 -3.68 -5.74
CA VAL A 67 -1.71 -5.02 -5.27
C VAL A 67 -2.96 -5.51 -6.01
N ASN A 68 -3.90 -4.61 -6.33
CA ASN A 68 -5.12 -4.95 -7.07
C ASN A 68 -4.88 -5.21 -8.56
N ASP A 69 -3.75 -4.79 -9.13
CA ASP A 69 -3.34 -5.19 -10.48
C ASP A 69 -2.99 -6.68 -10.56
N VAL A 70 -2.79 -7.33 -9.41
CA VAL A 70 -2.60 -8.78 -9.27
C VAL A 70 -3.83 -9.43 -8.64
N TYR A 71 -4.24 -8.97 -7.45
CA TYR A 71 -5.31 -9.59 -6.65
C TYR A 71 -6.66 -9.62 -7.38
N SER A 72 -7.00 -8.58 -8.16
CA SER A 72 -8.27 -8.53 -8.88
C SER A 72 -8.43 -9.66 -9.91
N LYS A 73 -7.33 -10.22 -10.41
CA LYS A 73 -7.33 -11.36 -11.34
C LYS A 73 -7.80 -12.66 -10.66
N LEU A 74 -7.69 -12.74 -9.34
CA LEU A 74 -8.17 -13.88 -8.54
C LEU A 74 -9.64 -13.74 -8.14
N LEU A 75 -10.21 -12.53 -8.23
CA LEU A 75 -11.57 -12.29 -7.81
C LEU A 75 -12.56 -12.84 -8.84
N LYS A 76 -13.69 -13.39 -8.35
CA LYS A 76 -14.78 -13.87 -9.20
C LYS A 76 -15.42 -12.77 -10.05
N VAL A 77 -15.34 -11.53 -9.58
CA VAL A 77 -15.88 -10.36 -10.24
C VAL A 77 -14.80 -9.29 -10.23
N GLN A 78 -14.34 -8.91 -11.42
CA GLN A 78 -13.36 -7.86 -11.61
C GLN A 78 -14.09 -6.53 -11.81
N ALA A 79 -14.04 -5.66 -10.81
CA ALA A 79 -14.74 -4.37 -10.83
C ALA A 79 -13.91 -3.24 -11.44
N GLN A 80 -12.58 -3.37 -11.46
CA GLN A 80 -11.65 -2.31 -11.86
C GLN A 80 -10.77 -2.74 -13.04
N PRO A 81 -10.40 -1.81 -13.94
CA PRO A 81 -9.53 -2.10 -15.06
C PRO A 81 -8.11 -2.38 -14.54
N VAL A 82 -7.56 -3.54 -14.88
CA VAL A 82 -6.18 -3.92 -14.54
C VAL A 82 -5.25 -3.61 -15.72
N ALA A 83 -3.99 -3.32 -15.44
CA ALA A 83 -2.98 -3.22 -16.49
C ALA A 83 -2.85 -4.56 -17.24
N LYS A 84 -2.84 -4.50 -18.57
CA LYS A 84 -2.79 -5.68 -19.45
C LYS A 84 -1.43 -6.39 -19.40
N ASP A 85 -0.37 -5.64 -19.15
CA ASP A 85 1.02 -6.09 -19.09
C ASP A 85 1.86 -5.09 -18.27
N HIS A 86 3.15 -5.41 -18.08
CA HIS A 86 4.09 -4.58 -17.33
C HIS A 86 4.39 -3.24 -18.01
N ILE A 87 4.28 -3.17 -19.34
CA ILE A 87 4.51 -1.93 -20.11
C ILE A 87 3.38 -0.94 -19.79
N GLU A 88 2.12 -1.39 -19.86
CA GLU A 88 0.99 -0.56 -19.48
C GLU A 88 1.06 -0.18 -17.99
N PHE A 89 1.46 -1.10 -17.12
CA PHE A 89 1.65 -0.76 -15.70
C PHE A 89 2.71 0.34 -15.50
N GLU A 90 3.87 0.24 -16.15
CA GLU A 90 4.93 1.26 -16.12
C GLU A 90 4.41 2.61 -16.62
N GLU A 91 3.71 2.64 -17.76
CA GLU A 91 3.12 3.86 -18.33
C GLU A 91 2.16 4.55 -17.36
N TYR A 92 1.26 3.81 -16.72
CA TYR A 92 0.32 4.40 -15.76
C TYR A 92 1.00 4.78 -14.44
N CYS A 93 2.01 4.04 -14.01
CA CYS A 93 2.81 4.39 -12.83
C CYS A 93 3.50 5.74 -13.03
N LEU A 94 4.15 5.96 -14.17
CA LEU A 94 4.77 7.24 -14.53
C LEU A 94 3.75 8.39 -14.54
N LYS A 95 2.58 8.18 -15.16
CA LYS A 95 1.50 9.19 -15.17
C LYS A 95 0.98 9.53 -13.77
N VAL A 96 0.84 8.55 -12.89
CA VAL A 96 0.43 8.79 -11.49
C VAL A 96 1.53 9.55 -10.74
N LEU A 97 2.80 9.21 -10.95
CA LEU A 97 3.93 9.91 -10.35
C LEU A 97 4.01 11.37 -10.80
N GLU A 98 3.74 11.68 -12.06
CA GLU A 98 3.64 13.07 -12.53
C GLU A 98 2.60 13.86 -11.73
N LYS A 99 1.41 13.28 -11.48
CA LYS A 99 0.37 13.92 -10.65
C LYS A 99 0.81 14.06 -9.20
N ALA A 100 1.53 13.07 -8.65
CA ALA A 100 2.05 13.12 -7.30
C ALA A 100 3.09 14.24 -7.11
N HIS A 101 4.00 14.41 -8.06
CA HIS A 101 5.03 15.45 -8.04
C HIS A 101 4.46 16.87 -8.15
N VAL A 102 3.34 17.05 -8.86
CA VAL A 102 2.64 18.35 -8.88
C VAL A 102 2.04 18.70 -7.51
N ALA A 103 1.68 17.70 -6.71
CA ALA A 103 0.97 17.90 -5.45
C ALA A 103 1.88 17.97 -4.21
N SER A 104 3.09 17.41 -4.29
CA SER A 104 3.98 17.20 -3.15
C SER A 104 5.43 17.54 -3.45
N LYS A 105 6.13 18.09 -2.45
CA LYS A 105 7.59 18.33 -2.51
C LYS A 105 8.36 17.02 -2.61
N ASN A 106 8.03 16.07 -1.74
CA ASN A 106 8.66 14.75 -1.67
C ASN A 106 7.64 13.68 -2.03
N VAL A 107 8.06 12.74 -2.88
CA VAL A 107 7.25 11.60 -3.31
C VAL A 107 7.99 10.31 -2.99
N VAL A 108 7.33 9.43 -2.27
CA VAL A 108 7.78 8.09 -1.95
C VAL A 108 6.94 7.09 -2.72
N LEU A 109 7.61 6.21 -3.47
CA LEU A 109 6.98 5.12 -4.21
C LEU A 109 7.11 3.82 -3.41
N VAL A 110 5.99 3.17 -3.12
CA VAL A 110 5.95 1.94 -2.33
C VAL A 110 5.45 0.79 -3.20
N SER A 111 6.23 -0.29 -3.30
CA SER A 111 5.80 -1.47 -4.04
C SER A 111 4.58 -2.16 -3.39
N PRO A 112 3.77 -2.91 -4.16
CA PRO A 112 2.77 -3.79 -3.58
C PRO A 112 3.42 -4.77 -2.59
N ALA A 113 2.71 -5.11 -1.50
CA ALA A 113 3.27 -6.02 -0.48
C ALA A 113 3.25 -7.48 -0.94
N LEU A 114 2.07 -8.11 -0.96
CA LEU A 114 1.90 -9.51 -1.35
C LEU A 114 0.44 -9.82 -1.69
N VAL A 115 0.21 -10.96 -2.32
CA VAL A 115 -1.11 -11.57 -2.48
C VAL A 115 -0.99 -13.04 -2.06
N GLY A 116 -1.48 -13.34 -0.87
CA GLY A 116 -1.23 -14.58 -0.14
C GLY A 116 0.13 -14.58 0.56
N GLU A 117 0.20 -15.22 1.72
CA GLU A 117 1.45 -15.30 2.50
C GLU A 117 2.39 -16.42 2.05
N ASP A 118 1.92 -17.35 1.20
CA ASP A 118 2.81 -18.24 0.47
C ASP A 118 3.64 -17.45 -0.56
N LEU A 119 4.89 -17.16 -0.20
CA LEU A 119 5.83 -16.37 -0.99
C LEU A 119 6.16 -16.98 -2.37
N GLN A 120 5.90 -18.29 -2.57
CA GLN A 120 6.19 -18.99 -3.82
C GLN A 120 5.00 -19.06 -4.79
N ASN A 121 3.84 -18.56 -4.36
CA ASN A 121 2.63 -18.60 -5.16
C ASN A 121 2.76 -17.73 -6.44
N HIS A 122 1.88 -17.99 -7.42
CA HIS A 122 1.90 -17.30 -8.71
C HIS A 122 1.74 -15.78 -8.57
N SER A 123 0.83 -15.33 -7.71
CA SER A 123 0.56 -13.91 -7.51
C SER A 123 1.76 -13.16 -6.94
N ASN A 124 2.51 -13.76 -6.02
CA ASN A 124 3.71 -13.16 -5.46
C ASN A 124 4.87 -13.09 -6.47
N LYS A 125 4.90 -13.96 -7.49
CA LYS A 125 5.81 -13.81 -8.63
C LYS A 125 5.45 -12.58 -9.46
N GLU A 126 4.17 -12.37 -9.75
CA GLU A 126 3.70 -11.19 -10.47
C GLU A 126 3.92 -9.89 -9.66
N ILE A 127 3.70 -9.92 -8.34
CA ILE A 127 4.05 -8.80 -7.43
C ILE A 127 5.54 -8.47 -7.50
N LYS A 128 6.41 -9.48 -7.62
CA LYS A 128 7.86 -9.28 -7.77
C LYS A 128 8.20 -8.58 -9.09
N GLU A 129 7.51 -8.94 -10.17
CA GLU A 129 7.69 -8.32 -11.47
C GLU A 129 7.25 -6.84 -11.44
N LEU A 130 6.08 -6.54 -10.86
CA LEU A 130 5.62 -5.14 -10.66
C LEU A 130 6.58 -4.35 -9.75
N THR A 131 7.07 -4.96 -8.67
CA THR A 131 8.06 -4.36 -7.77
C THR A 131 9.32 -3.96 -8.53
N SER A 132 9.82 -4.85 -9.40
CA SER A 132 11.02 -4.58 -10.23
C SER A 132 10.80 -3.44 -11.21
N VAL A 133 9.59 -3.33 -11.79
CA VAL A 133 9.21 -2.19 -12.65
C VAL A 133 9.23 -0.88 -11.85
N MET A 134 8.61 -0.85 -10.68
CA MET A 134 8.54 0.36 -9.84
C MET A 134 9.91 0.80 -9.32
N GLU A 135 10.76 -0.15 -8.94
CA GLU A 135 12.14 0.12 -8.55
C GLU A 135 12.93 0.73 -9.71
N SER A 136 12.80 0.16 -10.91
CA SER A 136 13.42 0.68 -12.13
C SER A 136 12.98 2.11 -12.45
N ILE A 137 11.68 2.43 -12.28
CA ILE A 137 11.16 3.80 -12.43
C ILE A 137 11.85 4.74 -11.44
N ALA A 138 11.86 4.40 -10.15
CA ALA A 138 12.44 5.25 -9.12
C ALA A 138 13.95 5.50 -9.34
N LEU A 139 14.69 4.45 -9.71
CA LEU A 139 16.12 4.54 -10.05
C LEU A 139 16.38 5.46 -11.23
N LYS A 140 15.54 5.41 -12.29
CA LYS A 140 15.68 6.28 -13.47
C LYS A 140 15.31 7.74 -13.18
N SER A 141 14.33 7.98 -12.31
CA SER A 141 13.90 9.34 -11.94
C SER A 141 14.93 10.06 -11.07
N GLY A 142 15.66 9.34 -10.20
CA GLY A 142 16.74 9.89 -9.37
C GLY A 142 16.29 10.76 -8.18
N ASN A 143 15.02 11.16 -8.13
CA ASN A 143 14.42 12.01 -7.09
C ASN A 143 13.22 11.36 -6.38
N ILE A 144 13.01 10.05 -6.57
CA ILE A 144 11.93 9.29 -5.94
C ILE A 144 12.54 8.33 -4.94
N TYR A 145 12.14 8.45 -3.68
CA TYR A 145 12.52 7.46 -2.67
C TYR A 145 11.64 6.21 -2.82
N PHE A 146 12.27 5.04 -2.98
CA PHE A 146 11.58 3.78 -3.21
C PHE A 146 11.57 2.90 -1.95
N VAL A 147 10.41 2.32 -1.65
CA VAL A 147 10.24 1.38 -0.55
C VAL A 147 9.80 0.04 -1.11
N ASN A 148 10.63 -0.98 -0.93
CA ASN A 148 10.32 -2.35 -1.30
C ASN A 148 9.50 -3.03 -0.19
N MET A 149 8.18 -2.77 -0.17
CA MET A 149 7.28 -3.34 0.84
C MET A 149 7.15 -4.86 0.70
N GLN A 150 7.25 -5.39 -0.52
CA GLN A 150 7.28 -6.84 -0.75
C GLN A 150 8.42 -7.49 0.04
N ASN A 151 9.63 -6.94 -0.04
CA ASN A 151 10.78 -7.49 0.68
C ASN A 151 10.62 -7.38 2.20
N LEU A 152 10.08 -6.26 2.70
CA LEU A 152 9.80 -6.10 4.13
C LEU A 152 8.83 -7.17 4.66
N PHE A 153 7.76 -7.47 3.93
CA PHE A 153 6.83 -8.54 4.33
C PHE A 153 7.48 -9.91 4.21
N LYS A 154 8.29 -10.15 3.17
CA LYS A 154 9.01 -11.40 2.95
C LYS A 154 9.93 -11.75 4.12
N GLU A 155 10.72 -10.79 4.62
CA GLU A 155 11.61 -10.97 5.78
C GLU A 155 10.86 -11.41 7.04
N HIS A 156 9.61 -10.98 7.21
CA HIS A 156 8.78 -11.38 8.35
C HIS A 156 8.12 -12.76 8.20
N LEU A 157 8.14 -13.34 6.99
CA LEU A 157 7.44 -14.58 6.62
C LEU A 157 8.39 -15.72 6.22
N GLU A 158 9.63 -15.44 5.85
CA GLU A 158 10.55 -16.42 5.23
C GLU A 158 10.89 -17.65 6.11
N HIS A 159 10.63 -17.57 7.42
CA HIS A 159 10.85 -18.66 8.37
C HIS A 159 9.55 -19.20 8.98
N LEU A 160 8.40 -18.83 8.44
CA LEU A 160 7.08 -19.21 8.95
C LEU A 160 6.36 -20.14 7.96
N GLU A 161 5.69 -21.15 8.50
CA GLU A 161 4.72 -21.91 7.71
C GLU A 161 3.50 -21.03 7.45
N CYS A 162 3.34 -20.63 6.20
CA CYS A 162 2.26 -19.76 5.75
C CYS A 162 1.21 -20.60 5.02
N SER A 163 -0.07 -20.38 5.34
CA SER A 163 -1.13 -20.98 4.54
C SER A 163 -1.21 -20.38 3.14
N GLY A 164 -1.70 -21.15 2.18
CA GLY A 164 -2.08 -20.63 0.86
C GLY A 164 -3.42 -19.88 0.86
N PHE A 165 -3.93 -19.45 2.02
CA PHE A 165 -5.23 -18.81 2.11
C PHE A 165 -5.21 -17.43 1.44
N VAL A 166 -6.07 -17.25 0.44
CA VAL A 166 -6.41 -15.95 -0.13
C VAL A 166 -7.92 -15.89 -0.29
N ASN A 167 -8.56 -14.87 0.27
CA ASN A 167 -10.00 -14.71 0.11
C ASN A 167 -10.30 -14.13 -1.29
N THR A 168 -10.91 -14.92 -2.17
CA THR A 168 -11.25 -14.51 -3.54
C THR A 168 -12.72 -14.12 -3.72
N ASN A 169 -13.50 -14.18 -2.64
CA ASN A 169 -14.93 -13.88 -2.67
C ASN A 169 -15.19 -12.47 -2.15
N VAL A 170 -15.53 -11.55 -3.05
CA VAL A 170 -15.85 -10.15 -2.75
C VAL A 170 -16.92 -10.01 -1.67
N MET A 171 -17.97 -10.83 -1.69
CA MET A 171 -19.01 -10.81 -0.65
C MET A 171 -18.43 -11.15 0.72
N ARG A 172 -17.48 -12.09 0.78
CA ARG A 172 -16.82 -12.47 2.04
C ARG A 172 -15.89 -11.38 2.54
N VAL A 173 -15.18 -10.69 1.65
CA VAL A 173 -14.37 -9.51 1.99
C VAL A 173 -15.25 -8.41 2.57
N LEU A 174 -16.41 -8.14 1.96
CA LEU A 174 -17.38 -7.17 2.47
C LEU A 174 -17.94 -7.57 3.85
N LEU A 175 -18.25 -8.85 4.06
CA LEU A 175 -18.65 -9.34 5.38
C LEU A 175 -17.52 -9.14 6.40
N ASP A 176 -16.27 -9.41 6.04
CA ASP A 176 -15.13 -9.17 6.93
C ASP A 176 -15.06 -7.69 7.37
N VAL A 177 -15.29 -6.73 6.47
CA VAL A 177 -15.39 -5.28 6.78
C VAL A 177 -16.51 -4.97 7.79
N LEU A 178 -17.69 -5.58 7.62
CA LEU A 178 -18.85 -5.31 8.49
C LEU A 178 -18.68 -5.90 9.88
N PHE A 179 -18.16 -7.12 10.00
CA PHE A 179 -18.14 -7.90 11.23
C PHE A 179 -16.83 -7.81 12.03
N TYR A 180 -15.70 -7.49 11.39
CA TYR A 180 -14.38 -7.50 12.03
C TYR A 180 -13.77 -6.10 12.08
N LYS A 181 -14.22 -5.32 13.07
CA LYS A 181 -13.71 -3.96 13.35
C LYS A 181 -12.71 -3.89 14.52
N ASN A 182 -12.67 -4.95 15.33
CA ASN A 182 -11.83 -5.01 16.51
C ASN A 182 -10.52 -5.77 16.18
N PRO A 183 -9.32 -5.17 16.40
CA PRO A 183 -8.04 -5.80 16.08
C PRO A 183 -7.86 -7.21 16.65
N PHE A 184 -8.27 -7.44 17.90
CA PHE A 184 -8.16 -8.77 18.52
C PHE A 184 -8.98 -9.84 17.77
N ARG A 185 -10.17 -9.49 17.26
CA ARG A 185 -10.98 -10.41 16.46
C ARG A 185 -10.39 -10.62 15.07
N ILE A 186 -9.81 -9.58 14.47
CA ILE A 186 -9.10 -9.65 13.19
C ILE A 186 -7.92 -10.62 13.32
N ASP A 187 -7.09 -10.45 14.35
CA ASP A 187 -5.91 -11.29 14.58
C ASP A 187 -6.29 -12.75 14.85
N LYS A 188 -7.36 -12.98 15.62
CA LYS A 188 -7.88 -14.33 15.85
C LYS A 188 -8.36 -14.98 14.54
N LEU A 189 -9.00 -14.22 13.66
CA LEU A 189 -9.45 -14.71 12.36
C LEU A 189 -8.27 -14.98 11.41
N SER A 190 -7.29 -14.07 11.36
CA SER A 190 -5.98 -14.24 10.68
C SER A 190 -5.32 -15.54 11.10
N GLN A 191 -5.17 -15.77 12.41
CA GLN A 191 -4.56 -16.98 12.95
C GLN A 191 -5.35 -18.23 12.57
N LYS A 192 -6.70 -18.19 12.66
CA LYS A 192 -7.55 -19.31 12.23
C LYS A 192 -7.40 -19.63 10.74
N ARG A 193 -7.04 -18.64 9.92
CA ARG A 193 -6.76 -18.81 8.49
C ARG A 193 -5.33 -19.29 8.22
N GLY A 194 -4.46 -19.37 9.24
CA GLY A 194 -3.04 -19.70 9.06
C GLY A 194 -2.25 -18.55 8.44
N LEU A 195 -2.61 -17.32 8.79
CA LEU A 195 -1.97 -16.09 8.33
C LEU A 195 -1.33 -15.34 9.50
N HIS A 196 -0.20 -14.69 9.23
CA HIS A 196 0.70 -14.07 10.20
C HIS A 196 0.75 -12.56 10.11
N VAL A 197 0.58 -11.98 8.92
CA VAL A 197 0.64 -10.51 8.70
C VAL A 197 -0.61 -9.96 8.01
N THR A 198 -1.46 -10.82 7.49
CA THR A 198 -2.70 -10.47 6.81
C THR A 198 -3.93 -11.12 7.44
N LEU A 199 -5.08 -10.47 7.32
CA LEU A 199 -6.39 -11.00 7.68
C LEU A 199 -6.89 -12.03 6.66
N ASP A 200 -6.65 -11.82 5.37
CA ASP A 200 -7.29 -12.57 4.29
C ASP A 200 -6.38 -12.91 3.11
N GLY A 201 -5.06 -12.80 3.32
CA GLY A 201 -4.04 -12.94 2.28
C GLY A 201 -3.68 -11.62 1.61
N VAL A 202 -4.41 -10.53 1.85
CA VAL A 202 -4.08 -9.20 1.28
C VAL A 202 -4.11 -8.13 2.38
N HIS A 203 -5.24 -7.99 3.06
CA HIS A 203 -5.47 -6.92 4.03
C HIS A 203 -4.76 -7.18 5.35
N LEU A 204 -4.33 -6.14 6.06
CA LEU A 204 -3.43 -6.28 7.19
C LEU A 204 -4.13 -6.81 8.45
N ASN A 205 -3.44 -7.67 9.19
CA ASN A 205 -3.73 -7.88 10.62
C ASN A 205 -2.93 -6.87 11.47
N SER A 206 -2.95 -6.98 12.80
CA SER A 206 -2.20 -6.05 13.66
C SER A 206 -0.69 -6.06 13.37
N LYS A 207 -0.07 -7.23 13.16
CA LYS A 207 1.37 -7.33 12.87
C LYS A 207 1.71 -6.66 11.54
N GLY A 208 0.95 -6.93 10.47
CA GLY A 208 1.14 -6.29 9.17
C GLY A 208 0.98 -4.76 9.24
N ALA A 209 -0.02 -4.29 9.99
CA ALA A 209 -0.23 -2.85 10.19
C ALA A 209 0.94 -2.17 10.93
N HIS A 210 1.53 -2.85 11.92
CA HIS A 210 2.71 -2.32 12.62
C HIS A 210 3.95 -2.28 11.73
N ILE A 211 4.19 -3.29 10.89
CA ILE A 211 5.32 -3.30 9.94
C ILE A 211 5.23 -2.07 9.02
N VAL A 212 4.05 -1.81 8.44
CA VAL A 212 3.83 -0.66 7.56
C VAL A 212 3.97 0.65 8.34
N ALA A 213 3.37 0.76 9.52
CA ALA A 213 3.45 1.97 10.34
C ALA A 213 4.88 2.28 10.77
N GLN A 214 5.69 1.27 11.12
CA GLN A 214 7.10 1.43 11.44
C GLN A 214 7.89 1.93 10.23
N GLN A 215 7.71 1.32 9.06
CA GLN A 215 8.41 1.77 7.85
C GLN A 215 8.03 3.22 7.49
N TYR A 216 6.75 3.58 7.60
CA TYR A 216 6.30 4.93 7.27
C TYR A 216 6.73 5.95 8.33
N SER A 217 6.86 5.53 9.59
CA SER A 217 7.42 6.35 10.67
C SER A 217 8.86 6.78 10.33
N SER A 218 9.71 5.83 9.95
CA SER A 218 11.11 6.12 9.55
C SER A 218 11.20 7.10 8.38
N ILE A 219 10.27 7.00 7.42
CA ILE A 219 10.19 7.90 6.26
C ILE A 219 9.72 9.29 6.70
N ILE A 220 8.71 9.37 7.56
CA ILE A 220 8.19 10.64 8.08
C ILE A 220 9.29 11.37 8.87
N GLU A 221 10.06 10.65 9.68
CA GLU A 221 11.17 11.20 10.46
C GLU A 221 12.30 11.72 9.55
N LEU A 222 12.69 10.94 8.54
CA LEU A 222 13.67 11.34 7.53
C LEU A 222 13.32 12.70 6.90
N TYR A 223 12.08 12.86 6.43
CA TYR A 223 11.63 14.10 5.80
C TYR A 223 11.20 15.20 6.80
N GLY A 224 11.02 14.86 8.06
CA GLY A 224 10.75 15.81 9.15
C GLY A 224 12.01 16.58 9.55
N GLU A 225 13.15 15.88 9.66
CA GLU A 225 14.44 16.47 10.04
C GLU A 225 15.04 17.40 8.96
N GLU A 226 14.81 17.09 7.68
CA GLU A 226 15.20 17.95 6.54
C GLU A 226 14.49 19.31 6.54
N GLY A 227 13.28 19.39 7.11
CA GLY A 227 12.52 20.64 7.22
C GLY A 227 13.05 21.59 8.30
N ASP A 228 13.54 21.04 9.41
CA ASP A 228 14.04 21.83 10.56
C ASP A 228 15.45 22.39 10.33
N THR A 229 16.24 21.79 9.44
CA THR A 229 17.60 22.26 9.11
C THR A 229 17.60 23.50 8.23
N ILE A 230 16.61 23.68 7.35
CA ILE A 230 16.44 24.89 6.53
C ILE A 230 15.86 26.07 7.35
N GLY A 231 15.17 25.78 8.45
CA GLY A 231 14.63 26.79 9.37
C GLY A 231 15.63 27.35 10.40
N ARG A 232 16.86 26.81 10.44
CA ARG A 232 17.92 27.21 11.39
C ARG A 232 19.13 27.90 10.74
N SER A 233 19.07 28.17 9.43
CA SER A 233 20.11 28.90 8.68
C SER A 233 19.75 30.37 8.48
#